data_AF-A0A2S6SW32-F1
#
_entry.id   AF-A0A2S6SW32-F1
#
_cell.length_a   1.000
_cell.length_b   1.000
_cell.length_c   1.000
_cell.angle_alpha   90.00
_cell.angle_beta   90.00
_cell.angle_gamma   90.00
#
_symmetry.space_group_name_H-M   'P 1'
#
loop_
_entity.id
_entity.type
_entity.pdbx_description
1 polymer ?
#
loop_
_entity_poly.entity_id
_entity_poly.type
_entity_poly.pdbx_seq_one_letter_code
_entity_poly.pdbx_strand_id
1 'polypeptide(L)'
;MSKEIIDISQIQDGGINPITGIHEKPTWNIKFADGDERVLFKHKMIEYLSMGFQKQVETFKKVVIKTKTEETLTWLVIFRDYRSQHLTIKNFFNLLLEGHSHRNEDAYMRWEHSLSRQEMRNNINIRDDGTSES
;
A
#
# COMPACT_ATOMS: atom_id res chain seq x y z
N MET A 1 13.26 6.11 2.87
CA MET A 1 12.72 5.81 4.21
C MET A 1 11.21 5.85 4.13
N SER A 2 10.52 4.73 4.35
CA SER A 2 9.06 4.75 4.46
C SER A 2 8.65 5.49 5.73
N LYS A 3 7.54 6.22 5.66
CA LYS A 3 6.97 6.87 6.85
C LYS A 3 6.34 5.78 7.70
N GLU A 4 6.77 5.67 8.96
CA GLU A 4 6.19 4.71 9.90
C GLU A 4 4.73 5.07 10.17
N ILE A 5 3.84 4.07 10.14
CA ILE A 5 2.42 4.24 10.48
C ILE A 5 2.27 4.05 11.98
N ILE A 6 1.76 5.07 12.67
CA ILE A 6 1.55 5.06 14.11
C ILE A 6 0.09 4.80 14.50
N ASP A 7 -0.86 5.07 13.60
CA ASP A 7 -2.28 4.84 13.85
C ASP A 7 -3.06 4.57 12.56
N ILE A 8 -4.11 3.75 12.66
CA ILE A 8 -5.08 3.51 11.59
C ILE A 8 -6.49 3.54 12.20
N SER A 9 -7.29 4.52 11.79
CA SER A 9 -8.68 4.68 12.23
C SER A 9 -9.65 4.45 11.08
N GLN A 10 -10.71 3.67 11.32
CA GLN A 10 -11.75 3.41 10.34
C GLN A 10 -12.81 4.51 10.39
N ILE A 11 -13.04 5.20 9.28
CA ILE A 11 -14.07 6.21 9.13
C ILE A 11 -15.32 5.55 8.52
N GLN A 12 -16.37 5.39 9.32
CA GLN A 12 -17.61 4.72 8.88
C GLN A 12 -18.34 5.53 7.81
N ASP A 13 -18.29 6.86 7.90
CA ASP A 13 -18.90 7.75 6.91
C ASP A 13 -18.20 7.72 5.57
N GLY A 14 -16.99 7.16 5.51
CA GLY A 14 -16.23 7.00 4.28
C GLY A 14 -15.68 8.31 3.71
N GLY A 15 -15.58 8.38 2.39
CA GLY A 15 -15.08 9.55 1.68
C GLY A 15 -15.24 9.42 0.17
N ILE A 16 -14.99 10.52 -0.56
CA ILE A 16 -15.04 10.52 -2.03
C ILE A 16 -13.65 10.13 -2.54
N ASN A 17 -13.58 9.04 -3.29
CA ASN A 17 -12.34 8.62 -3.94
C ASN A 17 -11.95 9.67 -4.99
N PRO A 18 -10.79 10.33 -4.87
CA PRO A 18 -10.40 11.42 -5.78
C PRO A 18 -10.14 10.93 -7.22
N ILE A 19 -9.91 9.62 -7.41
CA ILE A 19 -9.64 9.03 -8.73
C ILE A 19 -10.95 8.73 -9.47
N THR A 20 -11.93 8.16 -8.77
CA THR A 20 -13.17 7.69 -9.40
C THR A 20 -14.33 8.68 -9.24
N GLY A 21 -14.23 9.62 -8.31
CA GLY A 21 -15.34 10.52 -7.92
C GLY A 21 -16.46 9.81 -7.15
N ILE A 22 -16.30 8.53 -6.83
CA ILE A 22 -17.31 7.71 -6.17
C ILE A 22 -17.15 7.81 -4.65
N HIS A 23 -18.28 7.92 -3.95
CA HIS A 23 -18.30 7.82 -2.51
C HIS A 23 -18.13 6.37 -2.05
N GLU A 24 -17.05 6.10 -1.32
CA GLU A 24 -16.72 4.77 -0.80
C GLU A 24 -16.85 4.75 0.72
N LYS A 25 -17.47 3.69 1.25
CA LYS A 25 -17.58 3.43 2.69
C LYS A 25 -17.19 1.98 3.01
N PRO A 26 -16.46 1.72 4.11
CA PRO A 26 -15.75 2.68 4.95
C PRO A 26 -14.42 3.13 4.29
N THR A 27 -13.80 4.16 4.84
CA THR A 27 -12.40 4.55 4.54
C THR A 27 -11.52 4.39 5.79
N TRP A 28 -10.21 4.50 5.62
CA TRP A 28 -9.24 4.34 6.72
C TRP A 28 -8.29 5.53 6.75
N ASN A 29 -8.24 6.27 7.86
CA ASN A 29 -7.25 7.31 8.06
C ASN A 29 -5.99 6.70 8.67
N ILE A 30 -4.86 6.94 8.03
CA ILE A 30 -3.53 6.47 8.46
C ILE A 30 -2.76 7.68 8.95
N LYS A 31 -2.27 7.63 10.19
CA LYS A 31 -1.35 8.62 10.73
C LYS A 31 0.08 8.10 10.68
N PHE A 32 0.98 8.94 10.22
CA PHE A 32 2.40 8.65 10.13
C PHE A 32 3.18 9.32 11.27
N ALA A 33 4.35 8.78 11.58
CA ALA A 33 5.20 9.25 12.69
C ALA A 33 5.68 10.71 12.54
N ASP A 34 5.69 11.25 11.32
CA ASP A 34 6.01 12.64 11.02
C ASP A 34 4.81 13.58 11.13
N GLY A 35 3.65 13.06 11.54
CA GLY A 35 2.41 13.82 11.69
C GLY A 35 1.56 13.90 10.42
N ASP A 36 2.02 13.33 9.30
CA ASP A 36 1.19 13.26 8.10
C ASP A 36 -0.01 12.34 8.34
N GLU A 37 -1.16 12.72 7.77
CA GLU A 37 -2.35 11.87 7.75
C GLU A 37 -2.79 11.60 6.31
N ARG A 38 -3.24 10.37 6.04
CA ARG A 38 -3.76 9.99 4.73
C ARG A 38 -5.00 9.13 4.85
N VAL A 39 -6.04 9.52 4.13
CA VAL A 39 -7.22 8.67 3.92
C VAL A 39 -6.93 7.64 2.83
N LEU A 40 -7.04 6.37 3.19
CA LEU A 40 -7.00 5.23 2.28
C LEU A 40 -8.41 4.72 1.99
N PHE A 41 -8.60 4.45 0.70
CA PHE A 41 -9.75 3.75 0.16
C PHE A 41 -9.50 2.24 0.15
N LYS A 42 -10.56 1.44 -0.03
CA LYS A 42 -10.48 -0.02 0.04
C LYS A 42 -9.41 -0.59 -0.90
N HIS A 43 -9.30 -0.04 -2.11
CA HIS A 43 -8.31 -0.49 -3.09
C HIS A 43 -6.86 -0.30 -2.61
N LYS A 44 -6.55 0.81 -1.92
CA LYS A 44 -5.20 1.04 -1.34
C LYS A 44 -4.91 0.13 -0.17
N MET A 45 -5.91 -0.14 0.67
CA MET A 45 -5.78 -1.13 1.74
C MET A 45 -5.46 -2.52 1.17
N ILE A 46 -6.16 -2.93 0.09
CA ILE A 46 -5.89 -4.21 -0.60
C ILE A 46 -4.48 -4.23 -1.20
N GLU A 47 -4.05 -3.14 -1.84
CA GLU A 47 -2.69 -3.02 -2.41
C GLU A 47 -1.64 -3.24 -1.32
N TYR A 48 -1.76 -2.56 -0.18
CA TYR A 48 -0.80 -2.67 0.92
C TYR A 48 -0.84 -4.05 1.56
N LEU A 49 -2.02 -4.60 1.84
CA LEU A 49 -2.12 -5.97 2.35
C LEU A 49 -1.51 -6.98 1.39
N SER A 50 -1.69 -6.80 0.07
CA SER A 50 -1.11 -7.71 -0.92
C SER A 50 0.41 -7.65 -0.92
N MET A 51 0.99 -6.46 -0.77
CA MET A 51 2.44 -6.26 -0.66
C MET A 51 3.00 -6.79 0.67
N GLY A 52 2.28 -6.62 1.78
CA GLY A 52 2.69 -7.15 3.09
C GLY A 52 2.63 -8.68 3.13
N PHE A 53 1.60 -9.29 2.56
CA PHE A 53 1.51 -10.74 2.46
C PHE A 53 2.36 -11.35 1.33
N GLN A 54 2.92 -10.51 0.45
CA GLN A 54 3.52 -10.95 -0.83
C GLN A 54 2.58 -11.90 -1.61
N LYS A 55 1.28 -11.63 -1.53
CA LYS A 55 0.21 -12.48 -2.08
C LYS A 55 -1.01 -11.63 -2.45
N GLN A 56 -1.69 -11.97 -3.55
CA GLN A 56 -2.86 -11.21 -3.97
C GLN A 56 -4.03 -11.36 -2.98
N VAL A 57 -4.33 -10.26 -2.28
CA VAL A 57 -5.52 -10.11 -1.45
C VAL A 57 -6.71 -9.71 -2.33
N GLU A 58 -7.83 -10.39 -2.15
CA GLU A 58 -9.08 -10.08 -2.87
C GLU A 58 -9.92 -9.09 -2.07
N THR A 59 -10.07 -9.34 -0.77
CA THR A 59 -10.81 -8.44 0.13
C THR A 59 -10.41 -8.67 1.58
N PHE A 60 -10.85 -7.77 2.44
CA PHE A 60 -10.71 -7.90 3.89
C PHE A 60 -11.99 -7.43 4.59
N LYS A 61 -12.21 -7.88 5.82
CA LYS A 61 -13.39 -7.56 6.62
C LYS A 61 -13.02 -7.46 8.09
N LYS A 62 -13.57 -6.44 8.76
CA LYS A 62 -13.53 -6.34 10.22
C LYS A 62 -14.51 -7.34 10.81
N VAL A 63 -14.05 -8.19 11.73
CA VAL A 63 -14.85 -9.23 12.35
C VAL A 63 -14.84 -9.03 13.86
N VAL A 64 -16.03 -8.98 14.44
CA VAL A 64 -16.23 -8.95 15.88
C VAL A 64 -16.54 -10.38 16.32
N ILE A 65 -15.69 -10.93 17.16
CA ILE A 65 -15.85 -12.26 17.76
C ILE A 65 -16.37 -12.02 19.17
N LYS A 66 -17.60 -12.47 19.43
CA LYS A 66 -18.21 -12.40 20.76
C LYS A 66 -18.27 -13.79 21.37
N THR A 67 -17.73 -13.93 22.57
CA THR A 67 -17.97 -15.08 23.44
C THR A 67 -19.04 -14.70 24.47
N LYS A 68 -19.39 -15.61 25.39
CA LYS A 68 -20.37 -15.32 26.45
C LYS A 68 -19.92 -14.23 27.42
N THR A 69 -18.61 -14.02 27.55
CA THR A 69 -18.02 -13.12 28.55
C THR A 69 -17.17 -12.02 27.95
N GLU A 70 -16.77 -12.14 26.68
CA GLU A 70 -15.80 -11.25 26.06
C GLU A 70 -16.17 -10.92 24.61
N GLU A 71 -15.66 -9.79 24.15
CA GLU A 71 -15.75 -9.35 22.76
C GLU A 71 -14.34 -8.97 22.29
N THR A 72 -13.94 -9.49 21.13
CA THR A 72 -12.66 -9.18 20.51
C THR A 72 -12.86 -8.85 19.04
N LEU A 73 -12.08 -7.87 18.58
CA LEU A 73 -12.09 -7.41 17.20
C LEU A 73 -10.88 -7.98 16.47
N THR A 74 -11.15 -8.59 15.32
CA THR A 74 -10.14 -9.15 14.42
C THR A 74 -10.39 -8.67 13.00
N TRP A 75 -9.44 -8.97 12.11
CA TRP A 75 -9.58 -8.76 10.67
C TRP A 75 -9.49 -10.10 9.96
N LEU A 76 -10.43 -10.34 9.05
CA LEU A 76 -10.38 -11.46 8.12
C LEU A 76 -9.86 -10.95 6.78
N VAL A 77 -8.78 -11.52 6.29
CA VAL A 77 -8.24 -11.27 4.95
C VAL A 77 -8.54 -12.47 4.07
N ILE A 78 -9.08 -12.23 2.87
CA ILE A 78 -9.43 -13.25 1.90
C ILE A 78 -8.55 -13.04 0.68
N PHE A 79 -7.84 -14.10 0.28
CA PHE A 79 -6.97 -14.11 -0.88
C PHE A 79 -7.73 -14.57 -2.13
N ARG A 80 -7.16 -14.32 -3.31
CA ARG A 80 -7.75 -14.76 -4.59
C ARG A 80 -7.87 -16.26 -4.77
N ASP A 81 -7.05 -17.04 -4.05
CA ASP A 81 -7.14 -18.51 -4.00
C ASP A 81 -8.20 -19.01 -3.00
N TYR A 82 -9.10 -18.13 -2.56
CA TYR A 82 -10.18 -18.39 -1.58
C TYR A 82 -9.71 -18.83 -0.19
N ARG A 83 -8.40 -18.85 0.07
CA ARG A 83 -7.88 -19.00 1.43
C ARG A 83 -8.13 -17.74 2.22
N SER A 84 -8.24 -17.89 3.53
CA SER A 84 -8.45 -16.78 4.43
C SER A 84 -7.52 -16.83 5.63
N GLN A 85 -7.26 -15.67 6.23
CA GLN A 85 -6.44 -15.54 7.42
C GLN A 85 -7.08 -14.56 8.39
N HIS A 86 -7.21 -14.99 9.65
CA HIS A 86 -7.58 -14.12 10.75
C HIS A 86 -6.35 -13.43 11.31
N LEU A 87 -6.47 -12.13 11.54
CA LEU A 87 -5.43 -11.29 12.09
C LEU A 87 -5.96 -10.55 13.32
N THR A 88 -5.12 -10.48 14.35
CA THR A 88 -5.31 -9.50 15.42
C THR A 88 -5.18 -8.08 14.83
N ILE A 89 -5.68 -7.07 15.55
CA ILE A 89 -5.53 -5.66 15.15
C ILE A 89 -4.04 -5.34 14.90
N LYS A 90 -3.18 -5.74 15.83
CA LYS A 90 -1.72 -5.53 15.72
C LYS A 90 -1.14 -6.15 14.46
N ASN A 91 -1.47 -7.41 14.16
CA ASN A 91 -0.92 -8.09 12.98
C ASN A 91 -1.43 -7.48 11.67
N PHE A 92 -2.71 -7.07 11.63
CA PHE A 92 -3.27 -6.36 10.48
C PHE A 92 -2.54 -5.04 10.22
N PHE A 93 -2.20 -4.31 11.28
CA PHE A 93 -1.51 -3.01 11.17
C PHE A 93 -0.07 -3.20 10.72
N ASN A 94 0.65 -4.17 11.30
CA ASN A 94 2.01 -4.50 10.91
C ASN A 94 2.10 -4.87 9.43
N LEU A 95 1.15 -5.67 8.92
CA LEU A 95 1.11 -6.04 7.49
C LEU A 95 0.84 -4.85 6.57
N LEU A 96 0.00 -3.90 6.98
CA LEU A 96 -0.22 -2.67 6.21
C LEU A 96 1.04 -1.80 6.18
N LEU A 97 1.76 -1.71 7.30
CA LEU A 97 3.02 -0.97 7.41
C LEU A 97 4.12 -1.60 6.55
N GLU A 98 4.24 -2.91 6.60
CA GLU A 98 5.18 -3.68 5.77
C GLU A 98 4.87 -3.48 4.29
N GLY A 99 3.61 -3.63 3.88
CA GLY A 99 3.18 -3.37 2.51
C GLY A 99 3.41 -1.93 2.04
N HIS A 100 3.17 -0.94 2.92
CA HIS A 100 3.48 0.45 2.62
C HIS A 100 4.98 0.67 2.38
N SER A 101 5.82 0.00 3.18
CA SER A 101 7.28 0.10 3.08
C SER A 101 7.79 -0.51 1.78
N HIS A 102 7.34 -1.73 1.44
CA HIS A 102 7.66 -2.39 0.18
C HIS A 102 7.24 -1.55 -1.04
N ARG A 103 6.06 -0.89 -0.98
CA ARG A 103 5.62 -0.01 -2.07
C ARG A 103 6.58 1.14 -2.34
N ASN A 104 7.09 1.75 -1.27
CA ASN A 104 7.99 2.89 -1.39
C ASN A 104 9.36 2.45 -1.92
N GLU A 105 9.85 1.29 -1.48
CA GLU A 105 11.07 0.67 -1.99
C GLU A 105 10.93 0.32 -3.49
N ASP A 106 9.86 -0.36 -3.88
CA ASP A 106 9.57 -0.64 -5.29
C ASP A 106 9.48 0.63 -6.14
N ALA A 107 8.85 1.69 -5.63
CA ALA A 107 8.76 2.97 -6.31
C ALA A 107 10.14 3.62 -6.47
N TYR A 108 10.97 3.55 -5.44
CA TYR A 108 12.35 4.06 -5.46
C TYR A 108 13.21 3.30 -6.48
N MET A 109 13.20 1.96 -6.44
CA MET A 109 13.94 1.11 -7.38
C MET A 109 13.52 1.38 -8.83
N ARG A 110 12.20 1.52 -9.10
CA ARG A 110 11.71 1.87 -10.44
C ARG A 110 12.21 3.23 -10.92
N TRP A 111 12.27 4.22 -10.02
CA TRP A 111 12.79 5.55 -10.33
C TRP A 111 14.30 5.52 -10.60
N GLU A 112 15.10 4.85 -9.76
CA GLU A 112 16.55 4.69 -9.94
C GLU A 112 16.90 4.01 -11.28
N HIS A 113 16.18 2.93 -11.61
CA HIS A 113 16.30 2.28 -12.92
C HIS A 113 15.91 3.20 -14.08
N SER A 114 14.96 4.12 -13.89
CA SER A 114 14.57 5.08 -14.93
C SER A 114 15.64 6.13 -15.19
N LEU A 115 16.28 6.64 -14.13
CA LEU A 115 17.42 7.56 -14.23
C LEU A 115 18.61 6.90 -14.91
N SER A 116 18.97 5.69 -14.47
CA SER A 116 20.09 4.94 -15.07
C SER A 116 19.90 4.70 -16.57
N ARG A 117 18.67 4.41 -17.01
CA ARG A 117 18.34 4.27 -18.44
C ARG A 117 18.43 5.59 -19.19
N GLN A 118 18.05 6.70 -18.57
CA GLN A 118 18.14 8.03 -19.17
C GLN A 118 19.60 8.48 -19.31
N GLU A 119 20.43 8.27 -18.30
CA GLU A 119 21.86 8.55 -18.34
C GLU A 119 22.58 7.71 -19.41
N MET A 120 22.27 6.41 -19.51
CA MET A 120 22.81 5.56 -20.58
C MET A 120 22.41 6.06 -21.98
N ARG A 121 21.15 6.47 -22.17
CA ARG A 121 20.70 7.07 -23.43
C ARG A 121 21.44 8.36 -23.77
N ASN A 122 21.62 9.23 -22.78
CA ASN A 122 22.35 10.49 -22.98
C ASN A 122 23.82 10.25 -23.33
N ASN A 123 24.47 9.25 -22.73
CA ASN A 123 25.85 8.88 -23.04
C ASN A 123 26.03 8.22 -24.42
N ILE A 124 25.02 7.52 -24.94
CA ILE A 124 25.06 6.97 -26.31
C ILE A 124 24.94 8.10 -27.33
N ASN A 125 24.00 9.03 -27.12
CA ASN A 125 23.78 10.16 -28.05
C ASN A 125 25.00 11.10 -28.15
N ILE A 126 25.86 11.19 -27.13
CA ILE A 126 27.10 12.00 -27.17
C ILE A 126 28.19 11.33 -28.02
N ARG A 127 28.13 10.01 -28.26
CA ARG A 127 29.16 9.28 -29.02
C ARG A 127 28.89 9.23 -30.53
N ASP A 128 27.64 9.41 -30.96
CA ASP A 128 27.25 9.33 -32.37
C ASP A 128 27.43 10.67 -33.14
N ASP A 129 27.65 11.79 -32.45
CA ASP A 129 27.87 13.11 -33.07
C ASP A 129 29.36 13.43 -33.38
N GLY A 130 30.25 12.43 -33.24
CA GLY A 130 31.70 12.62 -33.28
C GLY A 130 32.46 12.06 -34.50
N THR A 131 31.81 11.45 -35.48
CA THR A 131 32.52 10.89 -36.65
C THR A 131 31.72 11.07 -37.94
N SER A 132 31.90 12.22 -38.58
CA SER A 132 31.71 12.40 -40.02
C SER A 132 32.65 13.50 -40.49
N GLU A 133 33.96 13.23 -40.41
CA GLU A 133 34.96 13.88 -41.27
C GLU A 133 35.62 12.80 -42.10
N SER A 134 35.25 12.75 -43.38
CA SER A 134 36.04 12.27 -44.53
C SER A 134 35.29 12.60 -45.81
#